data_AF-B8CB36-F1
#
_entry.id   AF-B8CB36-F1
#
_cell.length_a   1.000
_cell.length_b   1.000
_cell.length_c   1.000
_cell.angle_alpha   90.00
_cell.angle_beta   90.00
_cell.angle_gamma   90.00
#
_symmetry.space_group_name_H-M   'P 1'
#
loop_
_entity.id
_entity.type
_entity.pdbx_description
1 polymer ?
#
loop_
_entity_poly.entity_id
_entity_poly.type
_entity_poly.pdbx_seq_one_letter_code
_entity_poly.pdbx_strand_id
1 'polypeptide(L)'
;MTTAAARGRRRPRSQTSSSAADIPSLSADQSSPAVTFYNRLLHQLHNNSHTIMCSSSAAPFVRRNQIKLVLPLLLLSAYLLLSFNTDARNEQSMTEYDYYAQQQQQQHRQLRANGRAAAAVLDRAEARRRREQREKRLQRQRMNGGGVGFDEERSDGGDRKLVQDTFGARTGVDYKRMAIIPRYTDRHHFDECVGLTISACQTLIDQHVSSHPLDFHNHTTLTLDIRKIRESSDVSYYKVVLRTNVLGDKVYGIFDDGVVFYPWPWTVGGQELAIGPWDCQTGGVYMSPEECCALIQEDVPMMDDGGHFLACFVEEPVGGPSNPEREDRAIVVTDGNGKVVRAPVAH
;
A
#
# COMPACT_ATOMS: atom_id res chain seq x y z
N MET A 1 54.28 48.39 18.27
CA MET A 1 53.42 49.47 18.80
C MET A 1 52.68 50.15 17.66
N THR A 2 51.45 49.73 17.37
CA THR A 2 50.26 50.57 17.08
C THR A 2 49.14 49.65 16.60
N THR A 3 48.12 49.61 17.44
CA THR A 3 46.86 48.88 17.35
C THR A 3 45.89 49.59 16.42
N ALA A 4 45.16 48.84 15.58
CA ALA A 4 43.92 49.32 14.99
C ALA A 4 42.87 48.20 14.98
N ALA A 5 41.99 48.28 15.97
CA ALA A 5 40.80 47.47 16.13
C ALA A 5 39.65 48.05 15.29
N ALA A 6 38.95 47.21 14.51
CA ALA A 6 37.72 47.60 13.81
C ALA A 6 36.54 46.71 14.24
N ARG A 7 35.82 47.29 15.20
CA ARG A 7 34.45 47.07 15.69
C ARG A 7 33.52 46.19 14.85
N GLY A 8 32.91 45.23 15.54
CA GLY A 8 31.74 44.50 15.10
C GLY A 8 30.46 45.32 15.10
N ARG A 9 29.54 44.93 14.21
CA ARG A 9 28.13 45.34 14.22
C ARG A 9 27.27 44.12 14.55
N ARG A 10 26.80 44.08 15.80
CA ARG A 10 25.67 43.25 16.24
C ARG A 10 24.41 43.77 15.55
N ARG A 11 23.66 42.90 14.88
CA ARG A 11 22.26 43.16 14.51
C ARG A 11 21.33 42.58 15.58
N PRO A 12 20.25 43.30 15.94
CA PRO A 12 19.35 42.91 17.01
C PRO A 12 18.44 41.75 16.60
N ARG A 13 18.18 40.91 17.60
CA ARG A 13 17.31 39.74 17.65
C ARG A 13 15.86 40.24 17.77
N SER A 14 15.04 40.06 16.74
CA SER A 14 13.60 40.33 16.81
C SER A 14 12.89 39.14 17.45
N GLN A 15 12.46 39.34 18.69
CA GLN A 15 11.45 38.55 19.37
C GLN A 15 10.06 39.02 18.91
N THR A 16 9.24 38.10 18.42
CA THR A 16 7.78 38.21 18.32
C THR A 16 7.24 36.81 18.54
N SER A 17 6.94 36.45 19.79
CA SER A 17 5.60 36.52 20.39
C SER A 17 4.62 35.54 19.75
N SER A 18 4.56 34.37 20.38
CA SER A 18 3.53 33.35 20.29
C SER A 18 2.14 33.93 20.58
N SER A 19 1.24 33.90 19.59
CA SER A 19 -0.20 33.97 19.82
C SER A 19 -0.77 32.56 19.68
N ALA A 20 -1.18 31.99 20.82
CA ALA A 20 -1.98 30.77 20.89
C ALA A 20 -3.32 31.03 20.19
N ALA A 21 -3.65 30.20 19.21
CA ALA A 21 -5.00 30.13 18.66
C ALA A 21 -5.78 29.07 19.45
N ASP A 22 -6.84 29.51 20.11
CA ASP A 22 -7.82 28.67 20.76
C ASP A 22 -8.46 27.72 19.73
N ILE A 23 -8.33 26.41 19.99
CA ILE A 23 -9.01 25.36 19.24
C ILE A 23 -10.33 25.06 19.96
N PRO A 24 -11.50 25.25 19.32
CA PRO A 24 -12.76 24.82 19.91
C PRO A 24 -12.83 23.29 19.96
N SER A 25 -13.12 22.76 21.15
CA SER A 25 -13.40 21.36 21.41
C SER A 25 -14.65 20.91 20.64
N LEU A 26 -14.44 20.13 19.57
CA LEU A 26 -15.51 19.40 18.87
C LEU A 26 -15.77 18.10 19.62
N SER A 27 -16.86 18.08 20.39
CA SER A 27 -17.49 16.88 20.93
C SER A 27 -18.02 16.03 19.76
N ALA A 28 -17.40 14.88 19.51
CA ALA A 28 -17.90 13.89 18.58
C ALA A 28 -19.03 13.09 19.25
N ASP A 29 -20.25 13.57 19.07
CA ASP A 29 -21.46 12.78 19.30
C ASP A 29 -22.00 12.39 17.91
N GLN A 30 -21.58 11.22 17.42
CA GLN A 30 -22.11 10.62 16.19
C GLN A 30 -22.66 9.23 16.52
N SER A 31 -23.89 9.23 17.04
CA SER A 31 -24.74 8.06 16.94
C SER A 31 -25.23 7.94 15.49
N SER A 32 -24.70 6.95 14.78
CA SER A 32 -25.08 6.67 13.40
C SER A 32 -26.56 6.21 13.35
N PRO A 33 -27.42 6.80 12.48
CA PRO A 33 -28.85 6.44 12.39
C PRO A 33 -29.09 4.98 11.98
N ALA A 34 -28.08 4.31 11.42
CA ALA A 34 -28.13 2.88 11.09
C ALA A 34 -28.14 1.98 12.35
N VAL A 35 -27.49 2.41 13.45
CA VAL A 35 -27.43 1.65 14.71
C VAL A 35 -28.74 1.78 15.50
N THR A 36 -29.44 2.91 15.37
CA THR A 36 -30.74 3.12 16.01
C THR A 36 -31.85 2.27 15.38
N PHE A 37 -31.77 1.97 14.08
CA PHE A 37 -32.77 1.15 13.39
C PHE A 37 -32.65 -0.34 13.77
N TYR A 38 -31.42 -0.87 13.85
CA TYR A 38 -31.17 -2.26 14.22
C TYR A 38 -31.57 -2.56 15.67
N ASN A 39 -31.30 -1.64 16.60
CA ASN A 39 -31.72 -1.79 17.99
C ASN A 39 -33.25 -1.67 18.19
N ARG A 40 -33.96 -0.92 17.33
CA ARG A 40 -35.44 -0.86 17.37
C ARG A 40 -36.09 -2.14 16.85
N LEU A 41 -35.49 -2.79 15.85
CA LEU A 41 -36.01 -4.04 15.27
C LEU A 41 -35.84 -5.22 16.24
N LEU A 42 -34.69 -5.31 16.92
CA LEU A 42 -34.42 -6.34 17.94
C LEU A 42 -35.34 -6.21 19.16
N HIS A 43 -35.70 -4.99 19.56
CA HIS A 43 -36.62 -4.77 20.68
C HIS A 43 -38.09 -5.10 20.35
N GLN A 44 -38.50 -5.05 19.08
CA GLN A 44 -39.84 -5.49 18.64
C GLN A 44 -39.97 -7.01 18.55
N LEU A 45 -38.91 -7.72 18.17
CA LEU A 45 -38.94 -9.18 18.08
C LEU A 45 -38.95 -9.85 19.46
N HIS A 46 -38.37 -9.23 20.48
CA HIS A 46 -38.34 -9.79 21.83
C HIS A 46 -39.65 -9.59 22.63
N ASN A 47 -40.51 -8.64 22.23
CA ASN A 47 -41.76 -8.32 22.94
C ASN A 47 -42.98 -9.12 22.45
N ASN A 48 -42.88 -9.90 21.39
CA ASN A 48 -43.99 -10.73 20.88
C ASN A 48 -43.94 -12.20 21.33
N SER A 49 -43.03 -12.56 22.23
CA SER A 49 -42.79 -13.96 22.64
C SER A 49 -43.60 -14.42 23.87
N HIS A 50 -44.41 -13.56 24.48
CA HIS A 50 -45.07 -13.87 25.76
C HIS A 50 -46.54 -13.48 25.81
N THR A 51 -47.44 -14.14 25.05
CA THR A 51 -48.84 -14.31 25.48
C THR A 51 -49.60 -15.40 24.73
N ILE A 52 -49.29 -16.70 24.93
CA ILE A 52 -50.31 -17.75 24.71
C ILE A 52 -50.15 -18.85 25.78
N MET A 53 -50.85 -18.66 26.90
CA MET A 53 -51.17 -19.70 27.88
C MET A 53 -52.69 -19.87 27.90
N CYS A 54 -53.12 -21.11 27.66
CA CYS A 54 -54.31 -21.80 28.18
C CYS A 54 -55.67 -21.08 28.18
N SER A 55 -56.57 -21.56 27.33
CA SER A 55 -57.98 -21.75 27.74
C SER A 55 -58.54 -23.01 27.11
N SER A 56 -58.80 -23.97 27.98
CA SER A 56 -59.50 -25.22 27.74
C SER A 56 -61.00 -24.95 27.68
N SER A 57 -61.66 -25.24 26.57
CA SER A 57 -63.09 -25.50 26.54
C SER A 57 -63.47 -26.43 25.40
N ALA A 58 -64.47 -27.25 25.65
CA ALA A 58 -64.77 -28.48 24.94
C ALA A 58 -65.61 -28.27 23.66
N ALA A 59 -65.38 -29.19 22.70
CA ALA A 59 -66.26 -29.64 21.60
C ALA A 59 -66.52 -28.67 20.42
N PRO A 60 -67.06 -29.14 19.25
CA PRO A 60 -67.13 -30.49 18.72
C PRO A 60 -66.39 -30.68 17.38
N PHE A 61 -66.32 -31.94 17.00
CA PHE A 61 -65.83 -32.53 15.76
C PHE A 61 -66.32 -31.81 14.48
N VAL A 62 -65.48 -30.97 13.86
CA VAL A 62 -65.72 -30.41 12.51
C VAL A 62 -64.73 -31.02 11.52
N ARG A 63 -65.28 -31.54 10.41
CA ARG A 63 -64.63 -32.40 9.40
C ARG A 63 -63.31 -31.82 8.87
N ARG A 64 -62.22 -32.52 9.20
CA ARG A 64 -60.81 -32.20 8.91
C ARG A 64 -60.39 -32.22 7.42
N ASN A 65 -61.32 -32.35 6.47
CA ASN A 65 -61.01 -32.59 5.06
C ASN A 65 -61.31 -31.44 4.08
N GLN A 66 -61.79 -30.27 4.55
CA GLN A 66 -62.10 -29.13 3.66
C GLN A 66 -61.09 -27.96 3.76
N ILE A 67 -60.15 -27.97 4.71
CA ILE A 67 -59.18 -26.86 4.91
C ILE A 67 -57.94 -26.98 3.99
N LYS A 68 -57.73 -28.12 3.33
CA LYS A 68 -56.51 -28.36 2.53
C LYS A 68 -56.44 -27.59 1.20
N LEU A 69 -57.53 -26.97 0.73
CA LEU A 69 -57.56 -26.26 -0.56
C LEU A 69 -57.58 -24.72 -0.43
N VAL A 70 -58.07 -24.17 0.67
CA VAL A 70 -58.23 -22.71 0.81
C VAL A 70 -56.90 -22.01 1.11
N LEU A 71 -56.05 -22.60 1.94
CA LEU A 71 -54.77 -22.01 2.33
C LEU A 71 -53.77 -21.87 1.15
N PRO A 72 -53.56 -22.89 0.28
CA PRO A 72 -52.65 -22.71 -0.86
C PRO A 72 -53.16 -21.69 -1.89
N LEU A 73 -54.48 -21.54 -2.07
CA LEU A 73 -55.06 -20.53 -2.96
C LEU A 73 -54.84 -19.10 -2.44
N LEU A 74 -54.96 -18.87 -1.14
CA LEU A 74 -54.67 -17.57 -0.52
C LEU A 74 -53.18 -17.23 -0.52
N LEU A 75 -52.30 -18.23 -0.37
CA LEU A 75 -50.86 -18.02 -0.50
C LEU A 75 -50.45 -17.72 -1.94
N LEU A 76 -51.08 -18.37 -2.93
CA LEU A 76 -50.82 -18.11 -4.34
C LEU A 76 -51.28 -16.71 -4.76
N SER A 77 -52.44 -16.24 -4.26
CA SER A 77 -52.94 -14.89 -4.56
C SER A 77 -52.09 -13.81 -3.87
N ALA A 78 -51.64 -14.04 -2.64
CA ALA A 78 -50.71 -13.14 -1.96
C ALA A 78 -49.35 -13.06 -2.68
N TYR A 79 -48.84 -14.20 -3.17
CA TYR A 79 -47.60 -14.25 -3.95
C TYR A 79 -47.73 -13.46 -5.26
N LEU A 80 -48.82 -13.66 -6.02
CA LEU A 80 -49.05 -12.93 -7.26
C LEU A 80 -49.20 -11.41 -7.04
N LEU A 81 -49.88 -10.99 -5.98
CA LEU A 81 -50.00 -9.55 -5.66
C LEU A 81 -48.66 -8.92 -5.23
N LEU A 82 -47.75 -9.69 -4.63
CA LEU A 82 -46.40 -9.22 -4.30
C LEU A 82 -45.52 -9.10 -5.55
N SER A 83 -45.63 -10.04 -6.49
CA SER A 83 -44.84 -10.03 -7.74
C SER A 83 -45.20 -8.88 -8.69
N PHE A 84 -46.46 -8.44 -8.73
CA PHE A 84 -46.86 -7.31 -9.59
C PHE A 84 -46.44 -5.94 -9.04
N ASN A 85 -46.08 -5.83 -7.76
CA ASN A 85 -45.70 -4.55 -7.14
C ASN A 85 -44.20 -4.25 -7.24
N THR A 86 -43.38 -5.22 -7.62
CA THR A 86 -41.92 -5.06 -7.76
C THR A 86 -41.49 -4.44 -9.09
N ASP A 87 -42.25 -4.61 -10.17
CA ASP A 87 -41.87 -4.07 -11.48
C ASP A 87 -42.06 -2.55 -11.57
N ALA A 88 -43.11 -1.99 -10.97
CA ALA A 88 -43.39 -0.56 -11.07
C ALA A 88 -42.44 0.33 -10.23
N ARG A 89 -41.70 -0.23 -9.26
CA ARG A 89 -40.74 0.52 -8.43
C ARG A 89 -39.31 0.52 -8.99
N ASN A 90 -38.99 -0.36 -9.94
CA ASN A 90 -37.64 -0.45 -10.51
C ASN A 90 -37.37 0.57 -11.62
N GLU A 91 -38.40 1.09 -12.30
CA GLU A 91 -38.17 2.07 -13.37
C GLU A 91 -37.84 3.49 -12.84
N GLN A 92 -38.29 3.86 -11.64
CA GLN A 92 -37.95 5.17 -11.06
C GLN A 92 -36.56 5.22 -10.41
N SER A 93 -36.07 4.11 -9.84
CA SER A 93 -34.75 4.08 -9.17
C SER A 93 -33.56 4.01 -10.14
N MET A 94 -33.77 3.47 -11.35
CA MET A 94 -32.70 3.34 -12.34
C MET A 94 -32.23 4.69 -12.90
N THR A 95 -33.13 5.67 -13.02
CA THR A 95 -32.80 7.00 -13.56
C THR A 95 -31.95 7.86 -12.63
N GLU A 96 -32.10 7.71 -11.31
CA GLU A 96 -31.31 8.44 -10.33
C GLU A 96 -29.88 7.87 -10.22
N TYR A 97 -29.74 6.54 -10.30
CA TYR A 97 -28.43 5.89 -10.29
C TYR A 97 -27.59 6.26 -11.52
N ASP A 98 -28.19 6.23 -12.72
CA ASP A 98 -27.51 6.60 -13.96
C ASP A 98 -27.06 8.08 -13.95
N TYR A 99 -27.87 8.96 -13.36
CA TYR A 99 -27.52 10.37 -13.18
C TYR A 99 -26.27 10.56 -12.31
N TYR A 100 -26.20 9.89 -11.15
CA TYR A 100 -25.01 9.97 -10.29
C TYR A 100 -23.77 9.33 -10.93
N ALA A 101 -23.93 8.19 -11.62
CA ALA A 101 -22.85 7.54 -12.34
C ALA A 101 -22.28 8.46 -13.44
N GLN A 102 -23.15 9.14 -14.19
CA GLN A 102 -22.73 10.11 -15.21
C GLN A 102 -22.01 11.32 -14.59
N GLN A 103 -22.48 11.82 -13.45
CA GLN A 103 -21.86 12.94 -12.74
C GLN A 103 -20.45 12.59 -12.23
N GLN A 104 -20.27 11.39 -11.66
CA GLN A 104 -18.95 10.91 -11.24
C GLN A 104 -18.01 10.73 -12.44
N GLN A 105 -18.51 10.20 -13.55
CA GLN A 105 -17.70 10.05 -14.77
C GLN A 105 -17.23 11.41 -15.30
N GLN A 106 -18.07 12.46 -15.22
CA GLN A 106 -17.69 13.81 -15.61
C GLN A 106 -16.62 14.41 -14.68
N GLN A 107 -16.75 14.25 -13.36
CA GLN A 107 -15.72 14.70 -12.40
C GLN A 107 -14.38 14.00 -12.65
N HIS A 108 -14.39 12.69 -12.89
CA HIS A 108 -13.17 11.94 -13.17
C HIS A 108 -12.50 12.38 -14.48
N ARG A 109 -13.29 12.70 -15.52
CA ARG A 109 -12.76 13.29 -16.77
C ARG A 109 -12.12 14.67 -16.51
N GLN A 110 -12.73 15.51 -15.68
CA GLN A 110 -12.16 16.81 -15.31
C GLN A 110 -10.84 16.67 -14.54
N LEU A 111 -10.77 15.76 -13.56
CA LEU A 111 -9.54 15.50 -12.82
C LEU A 111 -8.41 15.00 -13.72
N ARG A 112 -8.72 14.09 -14.67
CA ARG A 112 -7.73 13.63 -15.67
C ARG A 112 -7.26 14.77 -16.59
N ALA A 113 -8.16 15.66 -17.01
CA ALA A 113 -7.80 16.82 -17.82
C ALA A 113 -6.89 17.78 -17.06
N ASN A 114 -7.22 18.08 -15.79
CA ASN A 114 -6.42 18.93 -14.92
C ASN A 114 -5.05 18.33 -14.62
N GLY A 115 -4.97 17.01 -14.38
CA GLY A 115 -3.71 16.29 -14.18
C GLY A 115 -2.80 16.36 -15.41
N ARG A 116 -3.34 16.18 -16.62
CA ARG A 116 -2.57 16.31 -17.87
C ARG A 116 -2.06 17.75 -18.08
N ALA A 117 -2.87 18.76 -17.75
CA ALA A 117 -2.45 20.16 -17.83
C ALA A 117 -1.30 20.46 -16.84
N ALA A 118 -1.40 19.96 -15.59
CA ALA A 118 -0.35 20.12 -14.59
C ALA A 118 0.96 19.45 -14.99
N ALA A 119 0.90 18.22 -15.52
CA ALA A 119 2.08 17.50 -16.03
C ALA A 119 2.76 18.28 -17.17
N ALA A 120 1.99 18.82 -18.12
CA ALA A 120 2.54 19.63 -19.22
C ALA A 120 3.23 20.92 -18.74
N VAL A 121 2.77 21.52 -17.62
CA VAL A 121 3.43 22.69 -17.02
C VAL A 121 4.77 22.30 -16.39
N LEU A 122 4.82 21.17 -15.68
CA LEU A 122 6.06 20.63 -15.10
C LEU A 122 7.10 20.29 -16.16
N ASP A 123 6.70 19.60 -17.24
CA ASP A 123 7.59 19.26 -18.36
C ASP A 123 8.19 20.51 -19.01
N ARG A 124 7.38 21.57 -19.21
CA ARG A 124 7.85 22.85 -19.74
C ARG A 124 8.83 23.54 -18.78
N ALA A 125 8.60 23.47 -17.47
CA ALA A 125 9.51 24.03 -16.48
C ALA A 125 10.85 23.27 -16.45
N GLU A 126 10.83 21.95 -16.54
CA GLU A 126 12.05 21.14 -16.59
C GLU A 126 12.83 21.36 -17.89
N ALA A 127 12.14 21.44 -19.03
CA ALA A 127 12.76 21.77 -20.32
C ALA A 127 13.47 23.14 -20.30
N ARG A 128 12.89 24.14 -19.61
CA ARG A 128 13.55 25.44 -19.39
C ARG A 128 14.82 25.30 -18.55
N ARG A 129 14.77 24.56 -17.43
CA ARG A 129 15.96 24.31 -16.57
C ARG A 129 17.08 23.62 -17.34
N ARG A 130 16.76 22.62 -18.19
CA ARG A 130 17.75 21.93 -19.03
C ARG A 130 18.39 22.87 -20.05
N ARG A 131 17.63 23.78 -20.67
CA ARG A 131 18.18 24.81 -21.58
C ARG A 131 19.12 25.77 -20.86
N GLU A 132 18.70 26.30 -19.70
CA GLU A 132 19.55 27.20 -18.89
C GLU A 132 20.85 26.53 -18.44
N GLN A 133 20.81 25.26 -18.02
CA GLN A 133 22.02 24.52 -17.67
C GLN A 133 22.95 24.31 -18.87
N ARG A 134 22.39 24.03 -20.06
CA ARG A 134 23.18 23.89 -21.29
C ARG A 134 23.86 25.21 -21.68
N GLU A 135 23.14 26.33 -21.59
CA GLU A 135 23.70 27.67 -21.82
C GLU A 135 24.81 28.00 -20.83
N LYS A 136 24.61 27.73 -19.53
CA LYS A 136 25.65 27.92 -18.50
C LYS A 136 26.89 27.07 -18.78
N ARG A 137 26.73 25.82 -19.26
CA ARG A 137 27.87 24.97 -19.68
C ARG A 137 28.61 25.56 -20.87
N LEU A 138 27.90 26.00 -21.90
CA LEU A 138 28.50 26.64 -23.07
C LEU A 138 29.22 27.95 -22.72
N GLN A 139 28.65 28.74 -21.80
CA GLN A 139 29.28 29.96 -21.32
C GLN A 139 30.57 29.67 -20.54
N ARG A 140 30.58 28.63 -19.69
CA ARG A 140 31.81 28.17 -19.01
C ARG A 140 32.87 27.69 -20.01
N GLN A 141 32.48 26.96 -21.05
CA GLN A 141 33.40 26.54 -22.11
C GLN A 141 34.00 27.74 -22.86
N ARG A 142 33.21 28.80 -23.14
CA ARG A 142 33.72 30.02 -23.76
C ARG A 142 34.71 30.77 -22.86
N MET A 143 34.42 30.85 -21.56
CA MET A 143 35.30 31.54 -20.60
C MET A 143 36.60 30.75 -20.32
N ASN A 144 36.56 29.42 -20.38
CA ASN A 144 37.75 28.57 -20.19
C ASN A 144 38.51 28.25 -21.49
N GLY A 145 37.97 28.57 -22.68
CA GLY A 145 38.55 28.23 -23.98
C GLY A 145 39.50 29.27 -24.59
N GLY A 146 39.96 30.25 -23.81
CA GLY A 146 40.96 31.24 -24.24
C GLY A 146 42.38 30.77 -23.94
N GLY A 147 42.93 29.89 -24.79
CA GLY A 147 44.27 29.30 -24.66
C GLY A 147 44.14 27.88 -24.11
N VAL A 148 44.47 26.81 -24.84
CA VAL A 148 45.71 26.54 -25.57
C VAL A 148 45.36 25.66 -26.77
N GLY A 149 46.17 25.77 -27.83
CA GLY A 149 45.93 25.17 -29.15
C GLY A 149 45.76 23.65 -29.17
N PHE A 150 45.14 23.22 -30.28
CA PHE A 150 45.61 22.15 -31.16
C PHE A 150 46.57 21.15 -30.50
N ASP A 151 46.03 19.99 -30.12
CA ASP A 151 46.46 18.72 -30.71
C ASP A 151 45.33 17.69 -30.56
N GLU A 152 44.85 17.27 -31.72
CA GLU A 152 43.80 16.27 -31.90
C GLU A 152 44.40 14.88 -31.70
N GLU A 153 44.57 14.46 -30.44
CA GLU A 153 44.79 13.05 -30.12
C GLU A 153 43.50 12.38 -29.66
N ARG A 154 42.96 11.65 -30.63
CA ARG A 154 41.96 10.61 -30.53
C ARG A 154 42.37 9.56 -29.50
N SER A 155 41.89 9.67 -28.26
CA SER A 155 41.95 8.59 -27.27
C SER A 155 40.56 7.99 -27.05
N ASP A 156 40.44 6.75 -27.51
CA ASP A 156 39.45 5.75 -27.14
C ASP A 156 39.27 5.62 -25.62
N GLY A 157 38.08 5.16 -25.21
CA GLY A 157 37.96 4.30 -24.01
C GLY A 157 37.69 4.98 -22.66
N GLY A 158 36.86 6.02 -22.60
CA GLY A 158 36.36 6.58 -21.33
C GLY A 158 35.12 5.85 -20.81
N ASP A 159 35.30 4.60 -20.40
CA ASP A 159 34.26 3.71 -19.86
C ASP A 159 33.64 4.31 -18.59
N ARG A 160 32.47 4.93 -18.72
CA ARG A 160 31.62 5.29 -17.60
C ARG A 160 31.10 3.98 -17.00
N LYS A 161 31.83 3.44 -16.02
CA LYS A 161 31.27 2.45 -15.09
C LYS A 161 30.08 3.09 -14.37
N LEU A 162 28.88 2.94 -14.94
CA LEU A 162 27.69 2.77 -14.14
C LEU A 162 28.03 1.62 -13.20
N VAL A 163 27.93 1.86 -11.89
CA VAL A 163 27.99 0.81 -10.88
C VAL A 163 26.76 -0.07 -11.08
N GLN A 164 26.82 -0.97 -12.04
CA GLN A 164 25.97 -2.15 -12.11
C GLN A 164 26.45 -3.07 -11.00
N ASP A 165 25.92 -2.89 -9.79
CA ASP A 165 25.98 -3.92 -8.74
C ASP A 165 25.17 -5.12 -9.24
N THR A 166 25.83 -6.00 -9.97
CA THR A 166 25.33 -7.34 -10.30
C THR A 166 25.38 -8.19 -9.03
N PHE A 167 24.45 -7.93 -8.11
CA PHE A 167 24.11 -8.87 -7.04
C PHE A 167 23.25 -9.97 -7.66
N GLY A 168 23.83 -11.16 -7.90
CA GLY A 168 23.11 -12.31 -8.48
C GLY A 168 23.82 -13.09 -9.59
N ALA A 169 25.06 -12.73 -9.96
CA ALA A 169 25.76 -13.30 -11.13
C ALA A 169 26.01 -14.83 -11.13
N ARG A 170 25.63 -15.57 -10.07
CA ARG A 170 25.73 -17.04 -10.06
C ARG A 170 24.52 -17.77 -10.68
N THR A 171 23.37 -17.12 -10.83
CA THR A 171 22.18 -17.77 -11.42
C THR A 171 21.85 -17.31 -12.83
N GLY A 172 22.58 -16.34 -13.40
CA GLY A 172 22.31 -15.81 -14.74
C GLY A 172 20.97 -15.06 -14.87
N VAL A 173 20.23 -14.92 -13.76
CA VAL A 173 19.01 -14.13 -13.69
C VAL A 173 19.39 -12.76 -13.15
N ASP A 174 19.32 -11.76 -14.02
CA ASP A 174 19.48 -10.36 -13.65
C ASP A 174 18.29 -9.97 -12.76
N TYR A 175 18.45 -10.14 -11.44
CA TYR A 175 17.46 -9.62 -10.49
C TYR A 175 17.52 -8.09 -10.63
N LYS A 176 16.64 -7.54 -11.47
CA LYS A 176 16.36 -6.10 -11.48
C LYS A 176 16.27 -5.67 -10.03
N ARG A 177 17.11 -4.70 -9.60
CA ARG A 177 17.06 -4.12 -8.26
C ARG A 177 15.58 -3.98 -7.92
N MET A 178 15.09 -4.76 -6.95
CA MET A 178 13.69 -4.65 -6.58
C MET A 178 13.43 -3.18 -6.32
N ALA A 179 12.41 -2.65 -6.98
CA ALA A 179 12.17 -1.21 -7.06
C ALA A 179 12.36 -0.63 -5.66
N ILE A 180 13.29 0.33 -5.53
CA ILE A 180 13.36 1.16 -4.33
C ILE A 180 11.95 1.68 -4.18
N ILE A 181 11.24 1.17 -3.17
CA ILE A 181 9.85 1.53 -2.93
C ILE A 181 9.89 3.05 -2.82
N PRO A 182 9.25 3.82 -3.73
CA PRO A 182 9.45 5.26 -3.81
C PRO A 182 9.27 5.98 -2.46
N ARG A 183 8.46 5.38 -1.57
CA ARG A 183 8.25 5.79 -0.17
C ARG A 183 9.49 5.87 0.72
N TYR A 184 10.62 5.32 0.31
CA TYR A 184 11.86 5.31 1.09
C TYR A 184 13.00 6.07 0.42
N THR A 185 12.73 6.78 -0.67
CA THR A 185 13.79 7.49 -1.42
C THR A 185 14.34 8.71 -0.68
N ASP A 186 13.58 9.27 0.25
CA ASP A 186 13.88 10.42 1.10
C ASP A 186 14.34 10.05 2.51
N ARG A 187 14.32 8.75 2.85
CA ARG A 187 14.77 8.23 4.15
C ARG A 187 16.30 8.04 4.18
N HIS A 188 16.87 7.95 5.38
CA HIS A 188 18.31 7.69 5.54
C HIS A 188 18.61 6.20 5.30
N HIS A 189 19.57 5.92 4.41
CA HIS A 189 20.04 4.57 4.08
C HIS A 189 21.42 4.33 4.67
N PHE A 190 21.64 3.16 5.27
CA PHE A 190 22.93 2.75 5.82
C PHE A 190 23.62 1.74 4.89
N ASP A 191 24.13 2.21 3.74
CA ASP A 191 24.74 1.37 2.71
C ASP A 191 25.95 0.56 3.22
N GLU A 192 26.67 1.09 4.21
CA GLU A 192 27.81 0.46 4.86
C GLU A 192 27.46 -0.83 5.63
N CYS A 193 26.17 -1.06 5.93
CA CYS A 193 25.73 -2.27 6.60
C CYS A 193 25.73 -3.50 5.68
N VAL A 194 25.66 -3.34 4.35
CA VAL A 194 25.51 -4.46 3.42
C VAL A 194 26.72 -5.42 3.51
N GLY A 195 26.45 -6.71 3.75
CA GLY A 195 27.45 -7.75 3.97
C GLY A 195 27.92 -7.93 5.42
N LEU A 196 27.52 -7.03 6.33
CA LEU A 196 27.84 -7.15 7.77
C LEU A 196 26.86 -8.08 8.49
N THR A 197 27.23 -8.49 9.71
CA THR A 197 26.28 -9.14 10.62
C THR A 197 25.34 -8.09 11.24
N ILE A 198 24.18 -8.52 11.72
CA ILE A 198 23.20 -7.64 12.41
C ILE A 198 23.87 -6.83 13.53
N SER A 199 24.69 -7.47 14.37
CA SER A 199 25.36 -6.79 15.50
C SER A 199 26.38 -5.73 15.06
N ALA A 200 27.14 -6.00 14.01
CA ALA A 200 28.09 -5.02 13.47
C ALA A 200 27.34 -3.84 12.82
N CYS A 201 26.27 -4.13 12.08
CA CYS A 201 25.41 -3.10 11.50
C CYS A 201 24.74 -2.22 12.58
N GLN A 202 24.20 -2.82 13.65
CA GLN A 202 23.64 -2.07 14.79
C GLN A 202 24.64 -1.08 15.37
N THR A 203 25.90 -1.49 15.52
CA THR A 203 26.96 -0.63 16.07
C THR A 203 27.22 0.60 15.17
N LEU A 204 27.22 0.41 13.85
CA LEU A 204 27.39 1.51 12.89
C LEU A 204 26.20 2.46 12.91
N ILE A 205 24.98 1.92 12.94
CA ILE A 205 23.75 2.71 13.02
C ILE A 205 23.73 3.52 14.31
N ASP A 206 24.01 2.91 15.47
CA ASP A 206 24.01 3.60 16.76
C ASP A 206 25.09 4.70 16.80
N GLN A 207 26.27 4.45 16.24
CA GLN A 207 27.32 5.47 16.12
C GLN A 207 26.88 6.64 15.22
N HIS A 208 26.22 6.35 14.10
CA HIS A 208 25.74 7.38 13.19
C HIS A 208 24.62 8.22 13.83
N VAL A 209 23.62 7.56 14.41
CA VAL A 209 22.44 8.19 15.03
C VAL A 209 22.86 9.04 16.24
N SER A 210 23.75 8.53 17.10
CA SER A 210 24.28 9.29 18.24
C SER A 210 25.13 10.52 17.84
N SER A 211 25.77 10.50 16.67
CA SER A 211 26.51 11.66 16.16
C SER A 211 25.64 12.66 15.39
N HIS A 212 24.42 12.28 15.00
CA HIS A 212 23.46 13.10 14.26
C HIS A 212 22.07 13.14 14.92
N PRO A 213 21.94 13.44 16.23
CA PRO A 213 20.67 13.30 16.94
C PRO A 213 19.55 14.17 16.37
N LEU A 214 19.87 15.32 15.75
CA LEU A 214 18.86 16.21 15.15
C LEU A 214 18.17 15.59 13.92
N ASP A 215 18.85 14.69 13.20
CA ASP A 215 18.30 14.02 12.01
C ASP A 215 17.39 12.84 12.40
N PHE A 216 17.46 12.39 13.66
CA PHE A 216 16.75 11.23 14.19
C PHE A 216 15.93 11.58 15.43
N HIS A 217 15.27 12.74 15.48
CA HIS A 217 14.36 13.13 16.57
C HIS A 217 14.94 13.01 18.00
N ASN A 218 16.25 13.23 18.14
CA ASN A 218 17.05 13.07 19.35
C ASN A 218 17.17 11.63 19.87
N HIS A 219 16.92 10.63 19.02
CA HIS A 219 17.32 9.27 19.29
C HIS A 219 18.85 9.13 19.24
N THR A 220 19.37 8.20 20.02
CA THR A 220 20.80 7.84 20.03
C THR A 220 21.05 6.46 19.44
N THR A 221 19.98 5.67 19.27
CA THR A 221 19.98 4.29 18.76
C THR A 221 18.69 4.05 18.01
N LEU A 222 18.69 3.16 17.02
CA LEU A 222 17.47 2.70 16.35
C LEU A 222 17.27 1.20 16.62
N THR A 223 16.02 0.80 16.87
CA THR A 223 15.67 -0.61 16.98
C THR A 223 15.63 -1.23 15.57
N LEU A 224 16.39 -2.30 15.33
CA LEU A 224 16.37 -2.98 14.04
C LEU A 224 15.17 -3.93 13.93
N ASP A 225 14.29 -3.67 12.95
CA ASP A 225 13.27 -4.61 12.47
C ASP A 225 13.91 -5.55 11.45
N ILE A 226 14.29 -6.73 11.92
CA ILE A 226 15.07 -7.69 11.13
C ILE A 226 14.11 -8.58 10.32
N ARG A 227 14.23 -8.51 9.00
CA ARG A 227 13.47 -9.32 8.04
C ARG A 227 14.39 -10.25 7.27
N LYS A 228 14.16 -11.56 7.36
CA LYS A 228 14.89 -12.53 6.53
C LYS A 228 14.35 -12.51 5.10
N ILE A 229 15.22 -12.48 4.09
CA ILE A 229 14.86 -12.85 2.71
C ILE A 229 14.44 -14.30 2.74
N ARG A 230 13.27 -14.56 2.17
CA ARG A 230 12.75 -15.92 2.09
C ARG A 230 13.61 -16.76 1.15
N GLU A 231 13.85 -17.99 1.54
CA GLU A 231 14.59 -19.00 0.79
C GLU A 231 13.66 -20.17 0.46
N SER A 232 13.95 -20.90 -0.61
CA SER A 232 13.14 -22.09 -0.98
C SER A 232 13.21 -23.20 0.08
N SER A 233 14.22 -23.19 0.94
CA SER A 233 14.37 -24.09 2.08
C SER A 233 13.57 -23.67 3.32
N ASP A 234 12.95 -22.49 3.32
CA ASP A 234 12.16 -22.05 4.47
C ASP A 234 10.87 -22.85 4.58
N VAL A 235 10.45 -23.17 5.80
CA VAL A 235 9.17 -23.87 6.06
C VAL A 235 7.97 -23.12 5.46
N SER A 236 8.08 -21.82 5.24
CA SER A 236 7.04 -20.98 4.65
C SER A 236 7.15 -20.81 3.13
N TYR A 237 8.00 -21.56 2.40
CA TYR A 237 8.21 -21.39 0.96
C TYR A 237 6.91 -21.48 0.15
N TYR A 238 5.94 -22.29 0.58
CA TYR A 238 4.64 -22.45 -0.08
C TYR A 238 3.69 -21.24 0.08
N LYS A 239 4.10 -20.20 0.81
CA LYS A 239 3.29 -18.98 1.00
C LYS A 239 3.56 -17.94 -0.09
N VAL A 240 2.53 -17.35 -0.66
CA VAL A 240 2.61 -16.18 -1.54
C VAL A 240 2.53 -14.91 -0.69
N VAL A 241 3.45 -13.96 -0.88
CA VAL A 241 3.44 -12.71 -0.13
C VAL A 241 2.53 -11.70 -0.83
N LEU A 242 1.50 -11.24 -0.14
CA LEU A 242 0.58 -10.20 -0.59
C LEU A 242 0.98 -8.87 0.03
N ARG A 243 1.54 -7.98 -0.78
CA ARG A 243 1.87 -6.62 -0.33
C ARG A 243 0.64 -5.75 -0.45
N THR A 244 0.27 -5.07 0.63
CA THR A 244 -0.94 -4.26 0.68
C THR A 244 -0.65 -2.77 0.68
N ASN A 245 -1.68 -1.97 0.41
CA ASN A 245 -1.68 -0.53 0.60
C ASN A 245 -1.55 -0.17 2.08
N VAL A 246 -1.29 1.11 2.39
CA VAL A 246 -1.07 1.59 3.78
C VAL A 246 -2.17 1.20 4.77
N LEU A 247 -3.41 1.03 4.31
CA LEU A 247 -4.53 0.63 5.16
C LEU A 247 -4.59 -0.88 5.43
N GLY A 248 -3.86 -1.68 4.65
CA GLY A 248 -3.84 -3.14 4.75
C GLY A 248 -5.00 -3.84 4.05
N ASP A 249 -5.87 -3.10 3.36
CA ASP A 249 -7.16 -3.61 2.85
C ASP A 249 -7.16 -3.90 1.34
N LYS A 250 -6.10 -3.55 0.62
CA LYS A 250 -5.97 -3.75 -0.83
C LYS A 250 -4.60 -4.27 -1.23
N VAL A 251 -4.55 -5.27 -2.10
CA VAL A 251 -3.28 -5.86 -2.60
C VAL A 251 -2.71 -5.01 -3.73
N TYR A 252 -1.54 -4.42 -3.54
CA TYR A 252 -0.88 -3.56 -4.53
C TYR A 252 0.23 -4.28 -5.31
N GLY A 253 0.65 -5.47 -4.87
CA GLY A 253 1.77 -6.17 -5.50
C GLY A 253 3.11 -5.48 -5.21
N ILE A 254 4.18 -5.96 -5.85
CA ILE A 254 5.53 -5.43 -5.57
C ILE A 254 5.82 -4.10 -6.27
N PHE A 255 5.13 -3.83 -7.39
CA PHE A 255 5.29 -2.63 -8.21
C PHE A 255 4.11 -1.66 -8.13
N ASP A 256 3.24 -1.80 -7.13
CA ASP A 256 2.00 -1.04 -7.00
C ASP A 256 1.09 -1.15 -8.25
N ASP A 257 1.15 -2.28 -8.95
CA ASP A 257 0.38 -2.62 -10.16
C ASP A 257 -0.65 -3.73 -9.92
N GLY A 258 -0.79 -4.18 -8.68
CA GLY A 258 -1.70 -5.27 -8.28
C GLY A 258 -1.25 -6.65 -8.71
N VAL A 259 -0.06 -6.78 -9.32
CA VAL A 259 0.46 -8.07 -9.78
C VAL A 259 1.27 -8.75 -8.69
N VAL A 260 0.92 -10.00 -8.40
CA VAL A 260 1.54 -10.86 -7.39
C VAL A 260 2.36 -11.95 -8.07
N PHE A 261 3.58 -12.17 -7.56
CA PHE A 261 4.53 -13.14 -8.11
C PHE A 261 4.92 -14.18 -7.06
N TYR A 262 5.03 -15.44 -7.51
CA TYR A 262 5.68 -16.50 -6.74
C TYR A 262 7.12 -16.69 -7.26
N PRO A 263 8.15 -16.68 -6.38
CA PRO A 263 9.54 -16.58 -6.83
C PRO A 263 10.24 -17.93 -7.10
N TRP A 264 9.60 -19.06 -6.80
CA TRP A 264 10.21 -20.39 -6.91
C TRP A 264 9.45 -21.27 -7.89
N PRO A 265 10.10 -22.32 -8.44
CA PRO A 265 9.40 -23.35 -9.19
C PRO A 265 8.39 -24.07 -8.29
N TRP A 266 7.19 -24.37 -8.82
CA TRP A 266 6.20 -25.21 -8.15
C TRP A 266 6.23 -26.59 -8.79
N THR A 267 6.53 -27.65 -8.04
CA THR A 267 6.73 -28.99 -8.64
C THR A 267 5.62 -29.94 -8.21
N VAL A 268 5.01 -30.62 -9.17
CA VAL A 268 3.95 -31.62 -8.94
C VAL A 268 4.24 -32.90 -9.73
N GLY A 269 4.35 -34.02 -9.03
CA GLY A 269 4.74 -35.30 -9.62
C GLY A 269 6.14 -35.28 -10.25
N GLY A 270 7.06 -34.48 -9.69
CA GLY A 270 8.39 -34.27 -10.26
C GLY A 270 8.44 -33.39 -11.51
N GLN A 271 7.32 -32.78 -11.93
CA GLN A 271 7.27 -31.84 -13.05
C GLN A 271 7.13 -30.41 -12.54
N GLU A 272 7.99 -29.52 -13.04
CA GLU A 272 7.91 -28.09 -12.76
C GLU A 272 6.71 -27.46 -13.48
N LEU A 273 5.85 -26.81 -12.70
CA LEU A 273 4.69 -26.07 -13.14
C LEU A 273 4.98 -24.57 -12.97
N ALA A 274 4.84 -23.82 -14.05
CA ALA A 274 4.86 -22.37 -13.99
C ALA A 274 3.55 -21.87 -13.38
N ILE A 275 3.63 -21.17 -12.25
CA ILE A 275 2.47 -20.59 -11.55
C ILE A 275 2.59 -19.07 -11.48
N GLY A 276 1.44 -18.39 -11.54
CA GLY A 276 1.37 -16.94 -11.64
C GLY A 276 1.99 -16.40 -12.94
N PRO A 277 2.20 -15.07 -13.04
CA PRO A 277 1.78 -14.05 -12.07
C PRO A 277 0.26 -13.95 -11.96
N TRP A 278 -0.23 -13.45 -10.83
CA TRP A 278 -1.66 -13.21 -10.61
C TRP A 278 -1.96 -11.72 -10.61
N ASP A 279 -2.94 -11.32 -11.41
CA ASP A 279 -3.47 -9.95 -11.41
C ASP A 279 -4.56 -9.83 -10.35
N CYS A 280 -4.24 -9.20 -9.22
CA CYS A 280 -5.19 -8.92 -8.15
C CYS A 280 -5.90 -7.58 -8.35
N GLN A 281 -6.04 -7.14 -9.61
CA GLN A 281 -6.95 -6.10 -10.04
C GLN A 281 -8.05 -6.68 -10.94
N THR A 282 -9.31 -6.36 -10.62
CA THR A 282 -10.43 -6.62 -11.53
C THR A 282 -11.05 -5.31 -11.95
N GLY A 283 -11.06 -5.02 -13.26
CA GLY A 283 -11.62 -3.78 -13.78
C GLY A 283 -10.91 -2.51 -13.28
N GLY A 284 -9.63 -2.63 -12.92
CA GLY A 284 -8.84 -1.54 -12.32
C GLY A 284 -9.15 -1.28 -10.84
N VAL A 285 -9.89 -2.17 -10.17
CA VAL A 285 -10.13 -2.13 -8.74
C VAL A 285 -9.27 -3.21 -8.07
N TYR A 286 -8.47 -2.80 -7.08
CA TYR A 286 -7.67 -3.72 -6.29
C TYR A 286 -8.54 -4.62 -5.41
N MET A 287 -8.22 -5.91 -5.37
CA MET A 287 -8.84 -6.90 -4.50
C MET A 287 -8.40 -6.75 -3.05
N SER A 288 -9.22 -7.22 -2.11
CA SER A 288 -8.76 -7.45 -0.74
C SER A 288 -7.73 -8.60 -0.68
N PRO A 289 -6.96 -8.72 0.40
CA PRO A 289 -6.05 -9.85 0.59
C PRO A 289 -6.75 -11.21 0.51
N GLU A 290 -7.96 -11.33 1.06
CA GLU A 290 -8.75 -12.56 1.06
C GLU A 290 -9.21 -12.93 -0.34
N GLU A 291 -9.73 -11.94 -1.10
CA GLU A 291 -10.19 -12.13 -2.48
C GLU A 291 -9.04 -12.54 -3.41
N CYS A 292 -7.91 -11.84 -3.32
CA CYS A 292 -6.69 -12.15 -4.09
C CYS A 292 -6.13 -13.53 -3.71
N CYS A 293 -6.17 -13.88 -2.42
CA CYS A 293 -5.72 -15.20 -1.99
C CYS A 293 -6.60 -16.34 -2.51
N ALA A 294 -7.92 -16.17 -2.50
CA ALA A 294 -8.85 -17.15 -3.06
C ALA A 294 -8.56 -17.38 -4.55
N LEU A 295 -8.34 -16.32 -5.33
CA LEU A 295 -7.95 -16.42 -6.74
C LEU A 295 -6.67 -17.23 -6.93
N ILE A 296 -5.63 -16.99 -6.12
CA ILE A 296 -4.35 -17.71 -6.20
C ILE A 296 -4.53 -19.20 -5.88
N GLN A 297 -5.34 -19.52 -4.86
CA GLN A 297 -5.58 -20.89 -4.44
C GLN A 297 -6.48 -21.66 -5.42
N GLU A 298 -7.40 -20.98 -6.09
CA GLU A 298 -8.23 -21.54 -7.16
C GLU A 298 -7.40 -21.85 -8.43
N ASP A 299 -6.40 -21.03 -8.74
CA ASP A 299 -5.51 -21.24 -9.89
C ASP A 299 -4.54 -22.42 -9.68
N VAL A 300 -4.10 -22.64 -8.43
CA VAL A 300 -3.20 -23.75 -8.07
C VAL A 300 -3.83 -24.65 -7.00
N PRO A 301 -4.86 -25.44 -7.36
CA PRO A 301 -5.63 -26.25 -6.40
C PRO A 301 -4.91 -27.52 -5.94
N MET A 302 -3.74 -27.81 -6.50
CA MET A 302 -2.99 -29.04 -6.26
C MET A 302 -1.82 -28.82 -5.29
N MET A 303 -1.51 -29.83 -4.49
CA MET A 303 -0.32 -29.82 -3.64
C MET A 303 0.94 -29.98 -4.47
N ASP A 304 2.05 -29.42 -4.00
CA ASP A 304 3.36 -29.75 -4.51
C ASP A 304 3.84 -31.15 -4.05
N ASP A 305 5.03 -31.53 -4.51
CA ASP A 305 5.72 -32.76 -4.11
C ASP A 305 6.06 -32.82 -2.60
N GLY A 306 6.04 -31.66 -1.92
CA GLY A 306 6.19 -31.55 -0.47
C GLY A 306 4.89 -31.78 0.30
N GLY A 307 3.74 -31.92 -0.37
CA GLY A 307 2.43 -32.05 0.25
C GLY A 307 1.85 -30.73 0.75
N HIS A 308 2.32 -29.59 0.24
CA HIS A 308 1.85 -28.26 0.61
C HIS A 308 0.92 -27.70 -0.46
N PHE A 309 -0.21 -27.13 -0.03
CA PHE A 309 -1.02 -26.25 -0.87
C PHE A 309 -0.48 -24.82 -0.79
N LEU A 310 -0.65 -24.04 -1.86
CA LEU A 310 -0.37 -22.61 -1.77
C LEU A 310 -1.22 -21.97 -0.66
N ALA A 311 -0.56 -21.12 0.12
CA ALA A 311 -1.21 -20.26 1.09
C ALA A 311 -0.77 -18.83 0.87
N CYS A 312 -1.43 -17.87 1.50
CA CYS A 312 -1.05 -16.46 1.40
C CYS A 312 -0.52 -15.93 2.74
N PHE A 313 0.37 -14.97 2.65
CA PHE A 313 0.88 -14.20 3.77
C PHE A 313 0.74 -12.73 3.45
N VAL A 314 -0.01 -11.99 4.27
CA VAL A 314 -0.17 -10.55 4.10
C VAL A 314 1.04 -9.84 4.71
N GLU A 315 1.83 -9.17 3.88
CA GLU A 315 2.87 -8.28 4.36
C GLU A 315 2.25 -6.92 4.66
N GLU A 316 2.11 -6.63 5.95
CA GLU A 316 1.61 -5.34 6.42
C GLU A 316 2.63 -4.23 6.12
N PRO A 317 2.21 -3.14 5.47
CA PRO A 317 3.11 -2.04 5.18
C PRO A 317 3.43 -1.27 6.44
N VAL A 318 4.59 -0.62 6.42
CA VAL A 318 4.95 0.33 7.47
C VAL A 318 4.07 1.57 7.35
N GLY A 319 3.61 2.07 8.50
CA GLY A 319 2.64 3.16 8.58
C GLY A 319 1.18 2.68 8.59
N GLY A 320 0.94 1.37 8.52
CA GLY A 320 -0.40 0.82 8.60
C GLY A 320 -0.95 0.67 10.03
N PRO A 321 -2.23 0.36 10.19
CA PRO A 321 -2.88 0.25 11.50
C PRO A 321 -2.20 -0.77 12.44
N SER A 322 -1.80 -1.92 11.88
CA SER A 322 -1.12 -3.00 12.62
C SER A 322 0.40 -2.80 12.73
N ASN A 323 1.00 -2.02 11.83
CA ASN A 323 2.43 -1.76 11.78
C ASN A 323 2.68 -0.24 11.64
N PRO A 324 2.40 0.53 12.72
CA PRO A 324 2.51 1.99 12.67
C PRO A 324 3.93 2.43 12.33
N GLU A 325 4.04 3.59 11.71
CA GLU A 325 5.33 4.22 11.45
C GLU A 325 5.98 4.60 12.77
N ARG A 326 7.28 4.32 12.89
CA ARG A 326 8.05 4.47 14.12
C ARG A 326 9.40 5.05 13.77
N GLU A 327 9.66 6.28 14.21
CA GLU A 327 10.90 7.02 13.95
C GLU A 327 12.11 6.44 14.70
N ASP A 328 11.87 5.57 15.68
CA ASP A 328 12.91 4.89 16.48
C ASP A 328 13.31 3.52 15.91
N ARG A 329 13.00 3.27 14.63
CA ARG A 329 13.15 1.96 13.98
C ARG A 329 13.87 2.07 12.65
N ALA A 330 14.71 1.08 12.36
CA ALA A 330 15.28 0.87 11.03
C ALA A 330 14.97 -0.55 10.55
N ILE A 331 14.56 -0.71 9.29
CA ILE A 331 14.33 -2.05 8.72
C ILE A 331 15.63 -2.59 8.18
N VAL A 332 15.98 -3.81 8.58
CA VAL A 332 17.15 -4.53 8.09
C VAL A 332 16.68 -5.78 7.37
N VAL A 333 17.17 -6.01 6.17
CA VAL A 333 16.89 -7.25 5.44
C VAL A 333 18.13 -8.13 5.43
N THR A 334 18.02 -9.39 5.87
CA THR A 334 19.14 -10.34 5.98
C THR A 334 18.95 -11.60 5.14
N ASP A 335 20.03 -12.31 4.82
CA ASP A 335 19.99 -13.67 4.28
C ASP A 335 19.81 -14.74 5.39
N GLY A 336 19.79 -16.03 5.03
CA GLY A 336 19.77 -17.15 5.96
C GLY A 336 21.00 -17.29 6.87
N ASN A 337 22.11 -16.59 6.58
CA ASN A 337 23.30 -16.55 7.43
C ASN A 337 23.30 -15.36 8.40
N GLY A 338 22.22 -14.55 8.41
CA GLY A 338 22.13 -13.35 9.23
C GLY A 338 23.02 -12.20 8.74
N LYS A 339 23.40 -12.21 7.46
CA LYS A 339 24.12 -11.11 6.80
C LYS A 339 23.15 -10.14 6.18
N VAL A 340 23.41 -8.85 6.35
CA VAL A 340 22.58 -7.79 5.76
C VAL A 340 22.75 -7.82 4.25
N VAL A 341 21.64 -7.90 3.52
CA VAL A 341 21.61 -7.99 2.05
C VAL A 341 21.00 -6.75 1.39
N ARG A 342 20.41 -5.85 2.18
CA ARG A 342 19.94 -4.53 1.73
C ARG A 342 20.32 -3.48 2.76
N ALA A 343 20.69 -2.29 2.28
CA ALA A 343 20.94 -1.15 3.13
C ALA A 343 19.74 -0.95 4.07
N PRO A 344 19.96 -0.92 5.39
CA PRO A 344 18.91 -0.59 6.32
C PRO A 344 18.37 0.81 6.06
N VAL A 345 17.06 0.97 6.26
CA VAL A 345 16.37 2.24 6.05
C VAL A 345 15.80 2.69 7.39
N ALA A 346 16.20 3.88 7.83
CA ALA A 346 15.57 4.53 8.99
C ALA A 346 14.18 5.05 8.63
N HIS A 347 13.21 4.82 9.51
CA HIS A 347 11.85 5.30 9.34
C HIS A 347 11.66 6.74 9.77
#